data_AF-A0A523UG16-F1
#
_entry.id   AF-A0A523UG16-F1
#
_cell.length_a   1.000
_cell.length_b   1.000
_cell.length_c   1.000
_cell.angle_alpha   90.00
_cell.angle_beta   90.00
_cell.angle_gamma   90.00
#
_symmetry.space_group_name_H-M   'P 1'
#
loop_
_entity.id
_entity.type
_entity.pdbx_description
1 polymer ?
#
loop_
_entity_poly.entity_id
_entity_poly.type
_entity_poly.pdbx_seq_one_letter_code
_entity_poly.pdbx_strand_id
1 'polypeptide(L)'
;MALVFDEIDRTIVIEAPQTEVAIQDLINAIRDWEDELVNLDEPSLANASGKQNLGGGVLVGITLELINNWRVQFEGRLGPDYVSCRISGGNLVATNDYDDNPIKPSAFTQIYIAQSSSATSIEAGGALTDEEHDQLMLKTALEASVQNVKSQSDRMKFAGEDIKATLDNEKVDLDDKTKEKIEVTQKDMQHTKKQADFIRNIEEGRWLIKKNQM
;
A
#
# COMPACT_ATOMS: atom_id res chain seq x y z
N MET A 1 20.81 9.31 -14.04
CA MET A 1 21.10 10.28 -15.11
C MET A 1 22.55 10.68 -14.96
N ALA A 2 23.30 10.75 -16.05
CA ALA A 2 24.71 11.13 -16.01
C ALA A 2 24.89 12.48 -16.71
N LEU A 3 25.21 13.50 -15.90
CA LEU A 3 25.51 14.85 -16.33
C LEU A 3 26.93 15.17 -15.89
N VAL A 4 27.71 15.73 -16.80
CA VAL A 4 29.08 16.18 -16.55
C VAL A 4 29.11 17.69 -16.67
N PHE A 5 29.67 18.36 -15.66
CA PHE A 5 29.83 19.80 -15.64
C PHE A 5 31.26 20.14 -16.06
N ASP A 6 31.40 20.80 -17.20
CA ASP A 6 32.67 21.34 -17.67
C ASP A 6 32.75 22.82 -17.31
N GLU A 7 33.52 23.12 -16.26
CA GLU A 7 33.72 24.48 -15.75
C GLU A 7 34.51 25.37 -16.71
N ILE A 8 35.41 24.78 -17.50
CA ILE A 8 36.28 25.51 -18.42
C ILE A 8 35.46 26.00 -19.61
N ASP A 9 34.70 25.08 -20.20
CA ASP A 9 33.84 25.35 -21.35
C ASP A 9 32.47 25.91 -20.95
N ARG A 10 32.21 26.04 -19.64
CA ARG A 10 30.91 26.43 -19.05
C ARG A 10 29.76 25.66 -19.71
N THR A 11 29.89 24.33 -19.73
CA THR A 11 28.96 23.45 -20.45
C THR A 11 28.49 22.30 -19.57
N ILE A 12 27.18 22.05 -19.56
CA ILE A 12 26.56 20.88 -18.93
C ILE A 12 26.37 19.83 -20.01
N VAL A 13 27.16 18.75 -19.96
CA VAL A 13 27.15 17.66 -20.93
C VAL A 13 26.24 16.53 -20.44
N ILE A 14 25.24 16.18 -21.25
CA ILE A 14 24.38 15.03 -21.06
C ILE A 14 25.02 13.83 -21.75
N GLU A 15 25.47 12.86 -20.96
CA GLU A 15 26.21 11.71 -21.49
C GLU A 15 25.33 10.76 -22.30
N ALA A 16 25.95 10.10 -23.27
CA ALA A 16 25.38 8.96 -23.96
C ALA A 16 25.10 7.83 -22.96
N PRO A 17 24.01 7.05 -23.13
CA PRO A 17 23.09 7.00 -24.25
C PRO A 17 21.88 7.95 -24.14
N GLN A 18 21.82 8.85 -23.16
CA GLN A 18 20.59 9.59 -22.86
C GLN A 18 20.19 10.56 -23.97
N THR A 19 18.94 10.49 -24.41
CA THR A 19 18.38 11.34 -25.49
C THR A 19 17.27 12.25 -25.01
N GLU A 20 16.82 12.13 -23.76
CA GLU A 20 15.82 13.00 -23.16
C GLU A 20 16.28 13.45 -21.78
N VAL A 21 16.02 14.71 -21.46
CA VAL A 21 16.25 15.26 -20.13
C VAL A 21 15.08 16.16 -19.73
N ALA A 22 14.59 16.00 -18.51
CA ALA A 22 13.62 16.93 -17.94
C ALA A 22 14.35 18.12 -17.31
N ILE A 23 13.76 19.31 -17.39
CA ILE A 23 14.30 20.51 -16.75
C ILE A 23 14.36 20.34 -15.22
N GLN A 24 13.44 19.58 -14.63
CA GLN A 24 13.49 19.22 -13.22
C GLN A 24 14.76 18.44 -12.87
N ASP A 25 15.18 17.53 -13.75
CA ASP A 25 16.38 16.73 -13.53
C ASP A 25 17.63 17.59 -13.71
N LEU A 26 17.64 18.48 -14.71
CA LEU A 26 18.73 19.45 -14.92
C LEU A 26 18.93 20.35 -13.70
N ILE A 27 17.87 20.98 -13.18
CA ILE A 27 18.01 21.86 -12.01
C ILE A 27 18.44 21.09 -10.76
N ASN A 28 17.94 19.86 -10.56
CA ASN A 28 18.37 19.03 -9.43
C ASN A 28 19.87 18.76 -9.49
N ALA A 29 20.36 18.32 -10.65
CA ALA A 29 21.78 18.05 -10.82
C ALA A 29 22.65 19.31 -10.71
N ILE A 30 22.15 20.47 -11.16
CA ILE A 30 22.84 21.76 -10.96
C ILE A 30 22.97 22.06 -9.47
N ARG A 31 21.88 21.91 -8.70
CA ARG A 31 21.92 22.17 -7.24
C ARG A 31 22.79 21.17 -6.51
N ASP A 32 22.77 19.89 -6.90
CA ASP A 32 23.65 18.86 -6.34
C ASP A 32 25.13 19.18 -6.61
N TRP A 33 25.45 19.72 -7.80
CA TRP A 33 26.81 20.14 -8.14
C TRP A 33 27.26 21.41 -7.40
N GLU A 34 26.36 22.40 -7.24
CA GLU A 34 26.65 23.65 -6.51
C GLU A 34 26.79 23.45 -4.99
N ASP A 35 26.16 22.43 -4.42
CA ASP A 35 26.25 22.10 -2.97
C ASP A 35 27.56 21.39 -2.61
N GLU A 36 28.36 20.96 -3.59
CA GLU A 36 29.64 20.30 -3.35
C GLU A 36 30.69 21.28 -2.80
N LEU A 37 31.49 20.84 -1.82
CA LEU A 37 32.42 21.71 -1.10
C LEU A 37 33.47 22.36 -2.02
N VAL A 38 33.84 21.67 -3.10
CA VAL A 38 34.81 22.17 -4.09
C VAL A 38 34.24 23.24 -5.02
N ASN A 39 32.91 23.38 -5.10
CA ASN A 39 32.22 24.27 -6.02
C ASN A 39 31.49 25.41 -5.31
N LEU A 40 31.60 25.50 -3.98
CA LEU A 40 30.86 26.46 -3.15
C LEU A 40 31.25 27.93 -3.43
N ASP A 41 32.45 28.16 -3.97
CA ASP A 41 32.96 29.47 -4.38
C ASP A 41 32.62 29.82 -5.84
N GLU A 42 32.16 28.85 -6.63
CA GLU A 42 31.71 29.11 -7.99
C GLU A 42 30.38 29.87 -8.00
N PRO A 43 30.20 30.83 -8.93
CA PRO A 43 28.95 31.55 -9.05
C PRO A 43 27.85 30.62 -9.55
N SER A 44 26.60 30.88 -9.12
CA SER A 44 25.49 29.99 -9.49
C SER A 44 25.36 29.79 -11.00
N LEU A 45 25.05 28.57 -11.40
CA LEU A 45 24.95 28.12 -12.78
C LEU A 45 23.60 28.49 -13.41
N ALA A 46 22.55 28.51 -12.61
CA ALA A 46 21.19 28.72 -13.11
C ALA A 46 20.22 29.30 -12.09
N ASN A 47 19.28 30.11 -12.57
CA ASN A 47 18.07 30.51 -11.86
C ASN A 47 16.91 29.62 -12.26
N ALA A 48 16.07 29.23 -11.30
CA ALA A 48 14.86 28.46 -11.58
C ALA A 48 13.65 29.15 -10.95
N SER A 49 12.56 29.23 -11.69
CA SER A 49 11.26 29.74 -11.23
C SER A 49 10.13 28.82 -11.66
N GLY A 50 8.99 28.89 -10.98
CA GLY A 50 7.82 28.04 -11.26
C GLY A 50 7.53 27.05 -10.14
N LYS A 51 6.99 25.88 -10.49
CA LYS A 51 6.57 24.82 -9.56
C LYS A 51 5.51 25.25 -8.53
N GLN A 52 4.76 26.31 -8.85
CA GLN A 52 3.63 26.75 -8.05
C GLN A 52 2.49 25.73 -8.16
N ASN A 53 1.92 25.33 -7.04
CA ASN A 53 0.77 24.42 -7.02
C ASN A 53 -0.49 25.14 -7.53
N LEU A 54 -1.13 24.59 -8.56
CA LEU A 54 -2.38 25.09 -9.15
C LEU A 54 -3.63 24.40 -8.57
N GLY A 55 -3.46 23.43 -7.68
CA GLY A 55 -4.51 22.56 -7.15
C GLY A 55 -4.69 21.29 -8.00
N GLY A 56 -5.26 20.25 -7.38
CA GLY A 56 -5.57 18.99 -8.07
C GLY A 56 -4.36 18.21 -8.58
N GLY A 57 -3.19 18.34 -7.93
CA GLY A 57 -1.95 17.65 -8.35
C GLY A 57 -1.27 18.25 -9.58
N VAL A 58 -1.72 19.43 -10.03
CA VAL A 58 -1.12 20.15 -11.15
C VAL A 58 -0.21 21.26 -10.62
N LEU A 59 1.01 21.33 -11.14
CA LEU A 59 1.98 22.37 -10.83
C LEU A 59 2.29 23.19 -12.08
N VAL A 60 2.69 24.44 -11.90
CA VAL A 60 3.30 25.24 -12.95
C VAL A 60 4.66 24.62 -13.31
N GLY A 61 4.96 24.50 -14.60
CA GLY A 61 6.24 24.00 -15.07
C GLY A 61 7.39 24.95 -14.75
N ILE A 62 8.61 24.43 -14.85
CA ILE A 62 9.81 25.16 -14.42
C ILE A 62 10.34 26.02 -15.56
N THR A 63 10.67 27.27 -15.30
CA THR A 63 11.51 28.08 -16.18
C THR A 63 12.91 28.07 -15.61
N LEU A 64 13.84 27.45 -16.32
CA LEU A 64 15.26 27.37 -16.00
C LEU A 64 16.02 28.36 -16.88
N GLU A 65 16.71 29.29 -16.25
CA GLU A 65 17.60 30.26 -16.88
C GLU A 65 19.05 29.89 -16.56
N LEU A 66 19.82 29.51 -17.57
CA LEU A 66 21.26 29.32 -17.45
C LEU A 66 21.96 30.68 -17.46
N ILE A 67 22.77 30.96 -16.45
CA ILE A 67 23.48 32.24 -16.30
C ILE A 67 24.99 32.04 -16.43
N ASN A 68 25.78 33.10 -16.34
CA ASN A 68 27.25 33.03 -16.32
C ASN A 68 27.85 32.26 -17.50
N ASN A 69 27.29 32.47 -18.70
CA ASN A 69 27.72 31.82 -19.95
C ASN A 69 27.57 30.29 -20.00
N TRP A 70 26.82 29.69 -19.08
CA TRP A 70 26.55 28.25 -19.09
C TRP A 70 25.58 27.84 -20.21
N ARG A 71 25.85 26.68 -20.82
CA ARG A 71 25.00 26.07 -21.87
C ARG A 71 24.87 24.57 -21.69
N VAL A 72 23.81 23.98 -22.22
CA VAL A 72 23.57 22.53 -22.23
C VAL A 72 24.01 21.93 -23.56
N GLN A 73 24.66 20.77 -23.49
CA GLN A 73 25.14 20.00 -24.63
C GLN A 73 24.78 18.52 -24.45
N PHE A 74 24.40 17.83 -25.52
CA PHE A 74 24.38 16.36 -25.52
C PHE A 74 25.72 15.83 -26.00
N GLU A 75 26.20 14.73 -25.42
CA GLU A 75 27.41 14.06 -25.90
C GLU A 75 27.27 13.66 -27.38
N GLY A 76 28.34 13.84 -28.14
CA GLY A 76 28.36 13.52 -29.56
C GLY A 76 28.11 12.05 -29.85
N ARG A 77 27.43 11.74 -30.95
CA ARG A 77 27.15 10.36 -31.37
C ARG A 77 28.16 9.89 -32.42
N LEU A 78 28.27 8.58 -32.60
CA LEU A 78 29.24 8.00 -33.55
C LEU A 78 28.82 8.13 -35.03
N GLY A 79 27.63 8.66 -35.32
CA GLY A 79 27.12 8.89 -36.69
C GLY A 79 26.84 7.58 -37.46
N PRO A 80 26.41 7.69 -38.74
CA PRO A 80 26.21 8.90 -39.54
C PRO A 80 24.83 9.57 -39.33
N ASP A 81 23.89 8.89 -38.67
CA ASP A 81 22.56 9.40 -38.44
C ASP A 81 22.52 10.40 -37.29
N TYR A 82 21.67 11.42 -37.42
CA TYR A 82 21.43 12.38 -36.34
C TYR A 82 20.47 11.79 -35.32
N VAL A 83 20.89 11.81 -34.05
CA VAL A 83 20.04 11.40 -32.94
C VAL A 83 19.27 12.61 -32.42
N SER A 84 17.94 12.46 -32.36
CA SER A 84 17.06 13.50 -31.83
C SER A 84 17.12 13.50 -30.30
N CYS A 85 17.50 14.64 -29.73
CA CYS A 85 17.68 14.86 -28.31
C CYS A 85 16.66 15.88 -27.81
N ARG A 86 15.92 15.54 -26.75
CA ARG A 86 14.78 16.32 -26.26
C ARG A 86 15.05 16.90 -24.88
N ILE A 87 14.72 18.18 -24.71
CA ILE A 87 14.61 18.82 -23.39
C ILE A 87 13.14 19.12 -23.12
N SER A 88 12.59 18.66 -21.99
CA SER A 88 11.16 18.75 -21.66
C SER A 88 10.90 19.18 -20.21
N GLY A 89 9.63 19.37 -19.83
CA GLY A 89 9.24 19.68 -18.45
C GLY A 89 9.22 21.17 -18.08
N GLY A 90 9.33 22.07 -19.05
CA GLY A 90 9.35 23.51 -18.79
C GLY A 90 9.95 24.34 -19.92
N ASN A 91 10.48 25.51 -19.54
CA ASN A 91 11.18 26.43 -20.43
C ASN A 91 12.66 26.49 -20.08
N LEU A 92 13.52 26.39 -21.09
CA LEU A 92 14.97 26.54 -20.95
C LEU A 92 15.42 27.80 -21.68
N VAL A 93 15.93 28.76 -20.93
CA VAL A 93 16.49 30.03 -21.44
C VAL A 93 17.91 30.17 -20.94
N ALA A 94 18.68 31.07 -21.56
CA ALA A 94 20.01 31.43 -21.07
C ALA A 94 20.20 32.94 -21.13
N THR A 95 21.05 33.45 -20.25
CA THR A 95 21.59 34.81 -20.30
C THR A 95 23.09 34.66 -20.51
N ASN A 96 23.53 34.81 -21.77
CA ASN A 96 24.92 34.55 -22.16
C ASN A 96 25.37 35.37 -23.37
N ASP A 97 26.69 35.38 -23.60
CA ASP A 97 27.31 36.08 -24.73
C ASP A 97 27.09 35.39 -26.09
N TYR A 98 26.27 34.32 -26.15
CA TYR A 98 25.98 33.53 -27.35
C TYR A 98 24.57 33.79 -27.87
N ASP A 99 24.15 35.06 -27.90
CA ASP A 99 22.80 35.47 -28.28
C ASP A 99 21.72 34.80 -27.43
N ASP A 100 21.98 34.66 -26.13
CA ASP A 100 21.08 34.00 -25.16
C ASP A 100 20.69 32.56 -25.53
N ASN A 101 21.52 31.90 -26.35
CA ASN A 101 21.28 30.53 -26.78
C ASN A 101 21.69 29.54 -25.66
N PRO A 102 20.74 28.77 -25.09
CA PRO A 102 21.04 27.81 -24.04
C PRO A 102 21.70 26.52 -24.55
N ILE A 103 21.76 26.30 -25.86
CA ILE A 103 22.21 25.03 -26.45
C ILE A 103 23.58 25.19 -27.11
N LYS A 104 24.54 24.36 -26.69
CA LYS A 104 25.81 24.16 -27.40
C LYS A 104 25.70 22.94 -28.33
N PRO A 105 25.92 23.10 -29.65
CA PRO A 105 25.77 22.02 -30.61
C PRO A 105 26.88 20.96 -30.46
N SER A 106 26.57 19.71 -30.80
CA SER A 106 27.54 18.60 -30.81
C SER A 106 27.38 17.71 -32.05
N ALA A 107 28.34 16.82 -32.28
CA ALA A 107 28.36 15.97 -33.48
C ALA A 107 27.21 14.96 -33.48
N PHE A 108 26.49 14.87 -34.61
CA PHE A 108 25.42 13.89 -34.85
C PHE A 108 24.28 13.93 -33.82
N THR A 109 24.06 15.07 -33.17
CA THR A 109 22.90 15.32 -32.30
C THR A 109 22.03 16.41 -32.89
N GLN A 110 20.71 16.26 -32.76
CA GLN A 110 19.75 17.29 -33.09
C GLN A 110 18.93 17.58 -31.84
N ILE A 111 19.16 18.75 -31.23
CA ILE A 111 18.55 19.13 -29.97
C ILE A 111 17.29 19.95 -30.25
N TYR A 112 16.17 19.58 -29.64
CA TYR A 112 14.94 20.37 -29.66
C TYR A 112 14.40 20.55 -28.24
N ILE A 113 14.06 21.79 -27.90
CA ILE A 113 13.50 22.17 -26.61
C ILE A 113 11.97 22.20 -26.75
N ALA A 114 11.28 21.37 -25.98
CA ALA A 114 9.82 21.38 -25.92
C ALA A 114 9.35 22.52 -24.99
N GLN A 115 9.48 23.77 -25.45
CA GLN A 115 9.06 24.95 -24.70
C GLN A 115 7.53 25.08 -24.67
N SER A 116 7.01 25.69 -23.61
CA SER A 116 5.58 25.90 -23.39
C SER A 116 5.31 27.32 -22.89
N SER A 117 4.36 28.02 -23.51
CA SER A 117 3.90 29.34 -23.04
C SER A 117 3.24 29.28 -21.65
N SER A 118 2.76 28.11 -21.25
CA SER A 118 2.24 27.79 -19.92
C SER A 118 2.49 26.31 -19.63
N ALA A 119 3.72 25.97 -19.25
CA ALA A 119 4.03 24.60 -18.85
C ALA A 119 3.20 24.25 -17.61
N THR A 120 2.51 23.11 -17.63
CA THR A 120 1.94 22.50 -16.44
C THR A 120 2.58 21.13 -16.28
N SER A 121 3.12 20.86 -15.10
CA SER A 121 3.59 19.53 -14.72
C SER A 121 2.45 18.86 -13.96
N ILE A 122 2.04 17.69 -14.43
CA ILE A 122 1.13 16.84 -13.67
C ILE A 122 2.03 15.98 -12.79
N GLU A 123 1.99 16.20 -11.48
CA GLU A 123 2.46 15.16 -10.57
C GLU A 123 1.42 14.05 -10.63
N ALA A 124 1.70 13.04 -11.45
CA ALA A 124 0.98 11.77 -11.38
C ALA A 124 1.39 11.06 -10.08
N GLY A 125 1.06 11.67 -8.94
CA GLY A 125 1.00 11.04 -7.62
C GLY A 125 -0.19 10.10 -7.58
N GLY A 126 -0.19 9.12 -8.48
CA GLY A 126 -1.07 7.97 -8.41
C GLY A 126 -0.47 7.00 -7.42
N ALA A 127 -0.84 7.11 -6.15
CA ALA A 127 -1.11 6.00 -5.24
C ALA A 127 -1.17 6.54 -3.81
N LEU A 128 -2.12 6.00 -3.05
CA LEU A 128 -2.04 5.93 -1.59
C LEU A 128 -0.58 5.60 -1.20
N THR A 129 -0.04 6.23 -0.16
CA THR A 129 1.26 5.81 0.38
C THR A 129 1.20 4.31 0.73
N ASP A 130 2.34 3.62 0.81
CA ASP A 130 2.36 2.20 1.18
C ASP A 130 1.59 1.96 2.50
N GLU A 131 1.67 2.90 3.44
CA GLU A 131 0.89 2.87 4.67
C GLU A 131 -0.62 3.06 4.45
N GLU A 132 -1.01 3.98 3.57
CA GLU A 132 -2.43 4.20 3.24
C GLU A 132 -3.03 3.02 2.45
N HIS A 133 -2.23 2.39 1.59
CA HIS A 133 -2.59 1.16 0.87
C HIS A 133 -2.78 0.00 1.86
N ASP A 134 -1.84 -0.21 2.77
CA ASP A 134 -1.90 -1.28 3.76
C ASP A 134 -3.08 -1.09 4.72
N GLN A 135 -3.36 0.15 5.13
CA GLN A 135 -4.55 0.48 5.92
C GLN A 135 -5.85 0.16 5.18
N LEU A 136 -5.94 0.44 3.87
CA LEU A 136 -7.12 0.13 3.07
C LEU A 136 -7.33 -1.37 2.91
N MET A 137 -6.24 -2.13 2.69
CA MET A 137 -6.30 -3.59 2.59
C MET A 137 -6.71 -4.23 3.91
N LEU A 138 -6.18 -3.74 5.04
CA LEU A 138 -6.57 -4.21 6.37
C LEU A 138 -8.05 -3.91 6.67
N LYS A 139 -8.53 -2.71 6.35
CA LYS A 139 -9.92 -2.32 6.56
C LYS A 139 -10.88 -3.18 5.75
N THR A 140 -10.57 -3.43 4.48
CA THR A 140 -11.39 -4.25 3.59
C THR A 140 -11.47 -5.71 4.08
N ALA A 141 -10.34 -6.29 4.52
CA ALA A 141 -10.32 -7.64 5.07
C ALA A 141 -11.10 -7.77 6.39
N LEU A 142 -11.03 -6.74 7.25
CA LEU A 142 -11.77 -6.69 8.50
C LEU A 142 -13.28 -6.61 8.25
N GLU A 143 -13.73 -5.73 7.34
CA GLU A 143 -15.14 -5.56 7.01
C GLU A 143 -15.76 -6.85 6.44
N ALA A 144 -15.04 -7.56 5.57
CA ALA A 144 -15.47 -8.87 5.05
C ALA A 144 -15.61 -9.91 6.17
N SER A 145 -14.66 -9.95 7.11
CA SER A 145 -14.70 -10.88 8.25
C SER A 145 -15.88 -10.58 9.18
N VAL A 146 -16.17 -9.31 9.45
CA VAL A 146 -17.32 -8.88 10.25
C VAL A 146 -18.63 -9.27 9.58
N GLN A 147 -18.76 -9.11 8.26
CA GLN A 147 -19.95 -9.56 7.53
C GLN A 147 -20.15 -11.06 7.62
N ASN A 148 -19.07 -11.84 7.52
CA ASN A 148 -19.13 -13.29 7.70
C ASN A 148 -19.62 -13.67 9.10
N VAL A 149 -19.07 -13.07 10.16
CA VAL A 149 -19.50 -13.33 11.55
C VAL A 149 -20.97 -12.96 11.75
N LYS A 150 -21.41 -11.81 11.23
CA LYS A 150 -22.83 -11.39 11.29
C LYS A 150 -23.73 -12.40 10.58
N SER A 151 -23.34 -12.86 9.40
CA SER A 151 -24.12 -13.87 8.66
C SER A 151 -24.22 -15.22 9.40
N GLN A 152 -23.17 -15.61 10.14
CA GLN A 152 -23.20 -16.82 10.97
C GLN A 152 -24.06 -16.62 12.21
N SER A 153 -23.93 -15.46 12.88
CA SER A 153 -24.75 -15.08 14.04
C SER A 153 -26.24 -15.05 13.68
N ASP A 154 -26.62 -14.48 12.54
CA ASP A 154 -28.02 -14.42 12.09
C ASP A 154 -28.59 -15.81 11.75
N ARG A 155 -27.73 -16.77 11.42
CA ARG A 155 -28.10 -18.18 11.22
C ARG A 155 -28.24 -18.95 12.53
N MET A 156 -27.74 -18.43 13.65
CA MET A 156 -27.95 -19.01 14.97
C MET A 156 -29.37 -18.70 15.46
N LYS A 157 -30.34 -19.48 14.98
CA LYS A 157 -31.70 -19.48 15.53
C LYS A 157 -31.73 -20.40 16.74
N PHE A 158 -31.74 -19.82 17.93
CA PHE A 158 -31.97 -20.57 19.17
C PHE A 158 -33.47 -20.85 19.29
N ALA A 159 -33.87 -22.10 19.04
CA ALA A 159 -35.24 -22.56 19.24
C ALA A 159 -35.33 -23.28 20.58
N GLY A 160 -36.09 -22.72 21.53
CA GLY A 160 -36.38 -23.30 22.83
C GLY A 160 -36.79 -22.22 23.83
N GLU A 161 -37.75 -22.52 24.71
CA GLU A 161 -38.10 -21.64 25.86
C GLU A 161 -37.01 -21.66 26.95
N ASP A 162 -36.06 -22.60 26.86
CA ASP A 162 -35.05 -22.86 27.87
C ASP A 162 -33.65 -22.38 27.42
N ILE A 163 -33.51 -21.06 27.23
CA ILE A 163 -32.22 -20.40 26.93
C ILE A 163 -31.63 -19.81 28.23
N LYS A 164 -31.77 -20.51 29.36
CA LYS A 164 -31.18 -20.10 30.64
C LYS A 164 -30.49 -21.26 31.33
N ALA A 165 -29.37 -21.71 30.77
CA ALA A 165 -28.35 -22.36 31.58
C ALA A 165 -27.00 -22.38 30.86
N THR A 166 -25.93 -22.04 31.59
CA THR A 166 -24.52 -22.35 31.29
C THR A 166 -23.75 -21.43 30.33
N LEU A 167 -23.91 -20.11 30.48
CA LEU A 167 -22.81 -19.19 30.12
C LEU A 167 -22.06 -18.62 31.32
N ASP A 168 -22.68 -18.57 32.52
CA ASP A 168 -22.05 -17.94 33.71
C ASP A 168 -22.06 -18.81 34.98
N ASN A 169 -21.96 -20.15 34.86
CA ASN A 169 -21.93 -21.07 36.01
C ASN A 169 -23.08 -20.89 37.03
N GLU A 170 -24.19 -20.26 36.63
CA GLU A 170 -25.35 -20.05 37.50
C GLU A 170 -26.12 -21.37 37.66
N LYS A 171 -26.46 -21.70 38.91
CA LYS A 171 -27.18 -22.93 39.25
C LYS A 171 -28.63 -22.79 38.80
N VAL A 172 -29.07 -23.69 37.92
CA VAL A 172 -30.44 -23.72 37.41
C VAL A 172 -31.37 -24.30 38.47
N ASP A 173 -32.20 -23.46 39.08
CA ASP A 173 -33.25 -23.93 39.98
C ASP A 173 -34.48 -24.36 39.16
N LEU A 174 -34.65 -25.68 39.00
CA LEU A 174 -35.86 -26.28 38.45
C LEU A 174 -37.04 -26.07 39.41
N ASP A 175 -38.23 -25.82 38.86
CA ASP A 175 -39.46 -25.70 39.64
C ASP A 175 -39.86 -27.02 40.30
N ASP A 176 -40.57 -26.94 41.43
CA ASP A 176 -40.84 -28.09 42.29
C ASP A 176 -41.66 -29.19 41.58
N LYS A 177 -42.52 -28.81 40.63
CA LYS A 177 -43.33 -29.76 39.84
C LYS A 177 -42.48 -30.59 38.89
N THR A 178 -41.42 -30.01 38.32
CA THR A 178 -40.53 -30.74 37.41
C THR A 178 -39.60 -31.67 38.19
N LYS A 179 -39.13 -31.23 39.36
CA LYS A 179 -38.37 -32.08 40.30
C LYS A 179 -39.18 -33.31 40.74
N GLU A 180 -40.44 -33.11 41.13
CA GLU A 180 -41.31 -34.20 41.58
C GLU A 180 -41.59 -35.23 40.47
N LYS A 181 -41.84 -34.76 39.23
CA LYS A 181 -42.04 -35.66 38.07
C LYS A 181 -40.81 -36.51 37.77
N ILE A 182 -39.61 -35.93 37.86
CA ILE A 182 -38.36 -36.66 37.64
C ILE A 182 -38.18 -37.72 38.74
N GLU A 183 -38.46 -37.38 39.99
CA GLU A 183 -38.31 -38.31 41.12
C GLU A 183 -39.27 -39.50 41.04
N VAL A 184 -40.53 -39.26 40.65
CA VAL A 184 -41.51 -40.34 40.42
C VAL A 184 -41.07 -41.25 39.28
N THR A 185 -40.64 -40.67 38.16
CA THR A 185 -40.19 -41.45 36.99
C THR A 185 -38.94 -42.29 37.29
N GLN A 186 -38.03 -41.78 38.12
CA GLN A 186 -36.84 -42.52 38.57
C GLN A 186 -37.21 -43.69 39.49
N LYS A 187 -38.19 -43.50 40.38
CA LYS A 187 -38.70 -44.58 41.25
C LYS A 187 -39.38 -45.68 40.44
N ASP A 188 -40.15 -45.32 39.42
CA ASP A 188 -40.82 -46.29 38.55
C ASP A 188 -39.80 -47.10 37.72
N MET A 189 -38.74 -46.45 37.21
CA MET A 189 -37.62 -47.14 36.56
C MET A 189 -36.87 -48.08 37.51
N GLN A 190 -36.67 -47.69 38.76
CA GLN A 190 -36.03 -48.55 39.77
C GLN A 190 -36.90 -49.77 40.07
N HIS A 191 -38.22 -49.59 40.15
CA HIS A 191 -39.15 -50.68 40.40
C HIS A 191 -39.19 -51.67 39.23
N THR A 192 -39.26 -51.16 38.00
CA THR A 192 -39.23 -52.00 36.78
C THR A 192 -37.90 -52.71 36.58
N LYS A 193 -36.77 -52.06 36.86
CA LYS A 193 -35.45 -52.73 36.86
C LYS A 193 -35.38 -53.86 37.88
N LYS A 194 -35.87 -53.65 39.10
CA LYS A 194 -35.93 -54.70 40.13
C LYS A 194 -36.81 -55.87 39.70
N GLN A 195 -37.94 -55.60 39.04
CA GLN A 195 -38.80 -56.65 38.50
C GLN A 195 -38.13 -57.42 37.36
N ALA A 196 -37.47 -56.72 36.43
CA ALA A 196 -36.73 -57.34 35.33
C ALA A 196 -35.56 -58.20 35.84
N ASP A 197 -34.80 -57.70 36.82
CA ASP A 197 -33.73 -58.46 37.47
C ASP A 197 -34.28 -59.68 38.24
N PHE A 198 -35.46 -59.57 38.86
CA PHE A 198 -36.12 -60.70 39.51
C PHE A 198 -36.49 -61.80 38.51
N ILE A 199 -37.10 -61.43 37.38
CA ILE A 199 -37.46 -62.38 36.31
C ILE A 199 -36.20 -63.04 35.74
N ARG A 200 -35.17 -62.25 35.43
CA ARG A 200 -33.88 -62.79 34.95
C ARG A 200 -33.25 -63.78 35.93
N ASN A 201 -33.30 -63.49 37.24
CA ASN A 201 -32.77 -64.41 38.26
C ASN A 201 -33.56 -65.72 38.39
N ILE A 202 -34.84 -65.74 38.01
CA ILE A 202 -35.65 -66.97 37.91
C ILE A 202 -35.25 -67.77 36.67
N GLU A 203 -35.17 -67.12 35.51
CA GLU A 203 -34.82 -67.76 34.23
C GLU A 203 -33.40 -68.34 34.23
N GLU A 204 -32.45 -67.67 34.89
CA GLU A 204 -31.08 -68.17 35.05
C GLU A 204 -30.93 -69.23 36.16
N GLY A 205 -32.02 -69.67 36.81
CA GLY A 205 -32.02 -70.73 37.83
C GLY A 205 -31.30 -70.36 39.14
N ARG A 206 -30.85 -69.10 39.29
CA ARG A 206 -30.05 -68.64 40.45
C ARG A 206 -30.84 -68.57 41.76
N TRP A 207 -32.18 -68.57 41.69
CA TRP A 207 -33.03 -68.55 42.88
C TRP A 207 -32.99 -69.84 43.71
N LEU A 208 -32.66 -70.99 43.08
CA LEU A 208 -32.53 -72.28 43.77
C LEU A 208 -31.25 -72.39 44.63
N ILE A 209 -30.23 -71.58 44.38
CA ILE A 209 -28.95 -71.66 45.10
C ILE A 209 -29.00 -70.89 46.43
N LYS A 210 -29.76 -69.78 46.52
CA LYS A 210 -29.85 -69.00 47.76
C LYS A 210 -30.72 -69.62 48.87
N LYS A 211 -31.68 -70.50 48.53
CA LYS A 211 -32.45 -71.24 49.55
C LYS A 211 -31.67 -72.38 50.22
N ASN A 212 -30.51 -72.76 49.68
CA ASN A 212 -29.65 -73.83 50.21
C ASN A 212 -28.37 -73.30 50.90
N GLN A 213 -28.33 -72.03 51.28
CA GLN A 213 -27.25 -71.45 52.11
C GLN A 213 -27.75 -70.73 53.37
N MET A 214 -28.92 -71.11 53.89
CA MET A 214 -29.28 -70.92 55.30
C MET A 214 -29.42 -72.27 55.98
#